data_AF-A0A967BP43-F1
#
_entry.id   AF-A0A967BP43-F1
#
_cell.length_a   1.000
_cell.length_b   1.000
_cell.length_c   1.000
_cell.angle_alpha   90.00
_cell.angle_beta   90.00
_cell.angle_gamma   90.00
#
_symmetry.space_group_name_H-M   'P 1'
#
loop_
_entity.id
_entity.type
_entity.pdbx_description
1 polymer ?
#
loop_
_entity_poly.entity_id
_entity_poly.type
_entity_poly.pdbx_seq_one_letter_code
_entity_poly.pdbx_strand_id
1 'polypeptide(L)'
;MIYNERTWTGQLLSWIKQAINEGRTVFQDVTNDEGIKLKSGKTKFPDILLFTDKVSGIVFNGWELKFPDTAVDDSEMLLNALEKAERLQSDSFVTWNGTSAIIWKIENKKYAVENLVRIKEYPKEDTINTRDDLANPKKYKQNEQRLIARLNEILHDLEQLLEKGVLRQAINITGNFIEAIKSAAEIIIPQFEQEIVKLKGSDTNFRNEFNRWKIYENSTLTILRSSSRRSENINEEEILAKFAFYNLTGKILFYLTLAENLSGELNKINLINNQSVKT
;
A
#
# COMPACT_ATOMS: atom_id res chain seq x y z
N MET A 1 23.68 27.48 8.55
CA MET A 1 22.99 27.47 7.23
C MET A 1 21.53 27.17 7.50
N ILE A 2 20.60 27.98 6.98
CA ILE A 2 19.15 27.79 7.15
C ILE A 2 18.63 27.20 5.82
N TYR A 3 17.87 26.12 5.89
CA TYR A 3 17.21 25.54 4.71
C TYR A 3 16.00 26.40 4.33
N ASN A 4 15.86 26.64 3.04
CA ASN A 4 14.69 27.30 2.46
C ASN A 4 13.87 26.30 1.64
N GLU A 5 12.68 26.71 1.20
CA GLU A 5 11.78 25.87 0.40
C GLU A 5 12.50 25.27 -0.82
N ARG A 6 13.35 26.05 -1.51
CA ARG A 6 14.13 25.56 -2.66
C ARG A 6 15.11 24.44 -2.29
N THR A 7 15.72 24.50 -1.10
CA THR A 7 16.61 23.44 -0.61
C THR A 7 15.81 22.17 -0.32
N TRP A 8 14.63 22.31 0.29
CA TRP A 8 13.74 21.18 0.55
C TRP A 8 13.23 20.53 -0.76
N THR A 9 12.81 21.34 -1.73
CA THR A 9 12.47 20.88 -3.09
C THR A 9 13.63 20.09 -3.71
N GLY A 10 14.86 20.59 -3.58
CA GLY A 10 16.06 19.90 -4.07
C GLY A 10 16.28 18.52 -3.44
N GLN A 11 16.03 18.38 -2.13
CA GLN A 11 16.11 17.09 -1.43
C GLN A 11 15.04 16.12 -1.91
N LEU A 12 13.79 16.58 -2.01
CA LEU A 12 12.67 15.79 -2.53
C LEU A 12 12.95 15.29 -3.95
N LEU A 13 13.42 16.15 -4.84
CA LEU A 13 13.81 15.77 -6.19
C LEU A 13 14.89 14.68 -6.19
N SER A 14 15.90 14.81 -5.31
CA SER A 14 16.96 13.81 -5.19
C SER A 14 16.40 12.45 -4.76
N TRP A 15 15.48 12.42 -3.79
CA TRP A 15 14.87 11.18 -3.32
C TRP A 15 13.95 10.54 -4.37
N ILE A 16 13.17 11.35 -5.11
CA ILE A 16 12.35 10.85 -6.21
C ILE A 16 13.24 10.28 -7.32
N LYS A 17 14.31 10.99 -7.73
CA LYS A 17 15.28 10.47 -8.71
C LYS A 17 15.91 9.17 -8.26
N GLN A 18 16.25 9.05 -6.98
CA GLN A 18 16.76 7.81 -6.43
C GLN A 18 15.73 6.68 -6.54
N ALA A 19 14.47 6.92 -6.18
CA ALA A 19 13.41 5.91 -6.31
C ALA A 19 13.18 5.46 -7.76
N ILE A 20 13.25 6.39 -8.72
CA ILE A 20 13.17 6.11 -10.16
C ILE A 20 14.36 5.25 -10.62
N ASN A 21 15.59 5.66 -10.29
CA ASN A 21 16.80 4.94 -10.70
C ASN A 21 16.91 3.53 -10.11
N GLU A 22 16.35 3.32 -8.92
CA GLU A 22 16.29 2.02 -8.25
C GLU A 22 15.12 1.15 -8.75
N GLY A 23 14.28 1.66 -9.67
CA GLY A 23 13.11 0.94 -10.18
C GLY A 23 12.00 0.74 -9.14
N ARG A 24 11.95 1.58 -8.10
CA ARG A 24 10.94 1.50 -7.02
C ARG A 24 9.61 2.18 -7.36
N THR A 25 9.51 2.79 -8.53
CA THR A 25 8.29 3.42 -9.04
C THR A 25 8.24 3.35 -10.56
N VAL A 26 7.03 3.44 -11.13
CA VAL A 26 6.78 3.42 -12.58
C VAL A 26 7.15 4.72 -13.31
N PHE A 27 7.38 5.81 -12.58
CA PHE A 27 7.72 7.10 -13.21
C PHE A 27 9.12 7.09 -13.83
N GLN A 28 9.28 7.78 -14.95
CA GLN A 28 10.52 7.76 -15.72
C GLN A 28 11.49 8.89 -15.37
N ASP A 29 10.99 10.05 -14.95
CA ASP A 29 11.84 11.18 -14.60
C ASP A 29 11.11 12.19 -13.69
N VAL A 30 11.88 13.07 -13.08
CA VAL A 30 11.40 14.17 -12.25
C VAL A 30 12.28 15.41 -12.40
N THR A 31 11.67 16.60 -12.52
CA THR A 31 12.40 17.87 -12.61
C THR A 31 11.63 19.06 -12.03
N ASN A 32 12.33 20.16 -11.76
CA ASN A 32 11.78 21.47 -11.43
C ASN A 32 12.27 22.58 -12.38
N ASP A 33 13.08 22.24 -13.39
CA ASP A 33 13.76 23.20 -14.26
C ASP A 33 12.96 23.55 -15.52
N GLU A 34 11.89 22.81 -15.83
CA GLU A 34 11.06 23.07 -17.00
C GLU A 34 10.04 24.17 -16.73
N GLY A 35 10.27 25.31 -17.37
CA GLY A 35 9.39 26.47 -17.28
C GLY A 35 8.07 26.26 -18.04
N ILE A 36 6.96 26.43 -17.33
CA ILE A 36 5.60 26.38 -17.86
C ILE A 36 5.21 27.80 -18.32
N LYS A 37 5.14 28.01 -19.64
CA LYS A 37 4.63 29.28 -20.21
C LYS A 37 3.12 29.38 -20.02
N LEU A 38 2.67 30.37 -19.26
CA LEU A 38 1.26 30.64 -19.00
C LEU A 38 0.59 31.37 -20.18
N LYS A 39 -0.76 31.41 -20.18
CA LYS A 39 -1.55 32.22 -21.14
C LYS A 39 -1.21 33.71 -21.05
N SER A 40 -0.77 34.19 -19.89
CA SER A 40 -0.31 35.57 -19.65
C SER A 40 1.06 35.89 -20.25
N GLY A 41 1.76 34.90 -20.83
CA GLY A 41 3.12 35.07 -21.36
C GLY A 41 4.24 34.95 -20.31
N LYS A 42 3.89 34.88 -19.01
CA LYS A 42 4.86 34.63 -17.93
C LYS A 42 5.24 33.14 -17.89
N THR A 43 6.47 32.84 -17.53
CA THR A 43 6.93 31.48 -17.25
C THR A 43 6.85 31.22 -15.76
N LYS A 44 6.10 30.19 -15.33
CA LYS A 44 6.11 29.68 -13.96
C LYS A 44 6.91 28.39 -13.90
N PHE A 45 7.58 28.16 -12.77
CA PHE A 45 8.28 26.91 -12.52
C PHE A 45 7.49 26.12 -11.47
N PRO A 46 7.10 24.88 -11.78
CA PRO A 46 6.57 23.94 -10.79
C PRO A 46 7.66 23.54 -9.79
N ASP A 47 7.29 23.21 -8.56
CA ASP A 47 8.27 22.74 -7.59
C ASP A 47 8.75 21.33 -7.95
N ILE A 48 7.84 20.47 -8.42
CA ILE A 48 8.16 19.14 -8.94
C ILE A 48 7.25 18.83 -10.14
N LEU A 49 7.82 18.27 -11.21
CA LEU A 49 7.12 17.64 -12.32
C LEU A 49 7.52 16.18 -12.40
N LEU A 50 6.53 15.30 -12.42
CA LEU A 50 6.70 13.86 -12.48
C LEU A 50 6.28 13.35 -13.86
N PHE A 51 7.18 12.64 -14.54
CA PHE A 51 7.01 12.21 -15.93
C PHE A 51 6.72 10.72 -16.02
N THR A 52 5.79 10.35 -16.89
CA THR A 52 5.59 8.95 -17.32
C THR A 52 6.31 8.66 -18.62
N ASP A 53 6.58 9.68 -19.43
CA ASP A 53 7.46 9.60 -20.60
C ASP A 53 8.23 10.90 -20.73
N LYS A 54 9.52 10.87 -20.38
CA LYS A 54 10.37 12.06 -20.45
C LYS A 54 10.70 12.46 -21.89
N VAL A 55 10.88 11.48 -22.77
CA VAL A 55 11.27 11.71 -24.18
C VAL A 55 10.15 12.40 -24.93
N SER A 56 8.91 11.97 -24.68
CA SER A 56 7.70 12.57 -25.26
C SER A 56 7.19 13.79 -24.48
N GLY A 57 7.83 14.14 -23.36
CA GLY A 57 7.45 15.27 -22.51
C GLY A 57 6.11 15.10 -21.79
N ILE A 58 5.67 13.86 -21.56
CA ILE A 58 4.40 13.56 -20.91
C ILE A 58 4.56 13.69 -19.40
N VAL A 59 4.10 14.83 -18.88
CA VAL A 59 3.96 15.09 -17.45
C VAL A 59 2.68 14.42 -16.96
N PHE A 60 2.82 13.57 -15.95
CA PHE A 60 1.68 12.97 -15.29
C PHE A 60 1.11 13.88 -14.20
N ASN A 61 2.00 14.41 -13.34
CA ASN A 61 1.57 15.16 -12.15
C ASN A 61 2.57 16.27 -11.80
N GLY A 62 2.05 17.41 -11.34
CA GLY A 62 2.83 18.54 -10.83
C GLY A 62 2.60 18.72 -9.34
N TRP A 63 3.65 19.06 -8.58
CA TRP A 63 3.54 19.29 -7.14
C TRP A 63 3.83 20.76 -6.83
N GLU A 64 3.06 21.30 -5.88
CA GLU A 64 3.30 22.59 -5.25
C GLU A 64 3.74 22.36 -3.80
N LEU A 65 4.84 23.00 -3.42
CA LEU A 65 5.48 22.81 -2.13
C LEU A 65 5.50 24.10 -1.33
N LYS A 66 5.20 24.00 -0.03
CA LYS A 66 5.31 25.10 0.93
C LYS A 66 5.86 24.63 2.27
N PHE A 67 6.19 25.55 3.16
CA PHE A 67 6.49 25.20 4.55
C PHE A 67 5.22 25.13 5.41
N PRO A 68 5.29 24.53 6.62
CA PRO A 68 4.11 24.27 7.46
C PRO A 68 3.30 25.50 7.87
N ASP A 69 3.84 26.70 7.68
CA ASP A 69 3.13 27.97 7.88
C ASP A 69 2.11 28.29 6.77
N THR A 70 2.07 27.51 5.69
CA THR A 70 1.02 27.55 4.66
C THR A 70 0.21 26.25 4.70
N ALA A 71 -1.11 26.35 4.74
CA ALA A 71 -1.98 25.17 4.67
C ALA A 71 -1.91 24.52 3.27
N VAL A 72 -2.09 23.20 3.19
CA VAL A 72 -2.08 22.48 1.91
C VAL A 72 -3.25 22.81 0.98
N ASP A 73 -4.33 23.33 1.55
CA ASP A 73 -5.51 23.83 0.85
C ASP A 73 -5.59 25.37 0.84
N ASP A 74 -4.46 26.03 1.09
CA ASP A 74 -4.37 27.48 0.95
C ASP A 74 -4.79 27.92 -0.46
N SER A 75 -5.59 28.99 -0.54
CA SER A 75 -6.20 29.42 -1.79
C SER A 75 -5.16 29.85 -2.83
N GLU A 76 -4.07 30.51 -2.44
CA GLU A 76 -3.02 30.93 -3.36
C GLU A 76 -2.22 29.72 -3.84
N MET A 77 -1.91 28.79 -2.94
CA MET A 77 -1.24 27.52 -3.27
C MET A 77 -2.07 26.70 -4.27
N LEU A 78 -3.37 26.55 -4.04
CA LEU A 78 -4.28 25.82 -4.93
C LEU A 78 -4.42 26.49 -6.29
N LEU A 79 -4.61 27.81 -6.34
CA LEU A 79 -4.72 28.54 -7.60
C LEU A 79 -3.44 28.43 -8.43
N ASN A 80 -2.27 28.50 -7.79
CA ASN A 80 -0.98 28.30 -8.46
C ASN A 80 -0.83 26.89 -9.02
N ALA A 81 -1.14 25.87 -8.22
CA ALA A 81 -1.08 24.47 -8.66
C ALA A 81 -2.06 24.19 -9.80
N LEU A 82 -3.28 24.73 -9.72
CA LEU A 82 -4.33 24.59 -10.71
C LEU A 82 -3.98 25.24 -12.06
N GLU A 83 -3.41 26.45 -12.03
CA GLU A 83 -2.96 27.13 -13.26
C GLU A 83 -1.84 26.34 -13.96
N LYS A 84 -0.92 25.75 -13.19
CA LYS A 84 0.13 24.85 -13.71
C LYS A 84 -0.50 23.59 -14.30
N ALA A 85 -1.45 22.96 -13.60
CA ALA A 85 -2.17 21.77 -14.07
C ALA A 85 -2.95 22.03 -15.37
N GLU A 86 -3.63 23.19 -15.49
CA GLU A 86 -4.31 23.60 -16.73
C GLU A 86 -3.33 23.63 -17.89
N ARG A 87 -2.16 24.23 -17.68
CA ARG A 87 -1.18 24.35 -18.76
C ARG A 87 -0.55 23.01 -19.15
N LEU A 88 -0.38 22.11 -18.19
CA LEU A 88 0.13 20.76 -18.40
C LEU A 88 -0.94 19.81 -18.96
N GLN A 89 -2.21 20.21 -18.95
CA GLN A 89 -3.35 19.33 -19.23
C GLN A 89 -3.37 18.08 -18.32
N SER A 90 -2.87 18.23 -17.09
CA SER A 90 -2.90 17.16 -16.09
C SER A 90 -4.27 17.11 -15.42
N ASP A 91 -4.72 15.90 -15.10
CA ASP A 91 -5.99 15.67 -14.41
C ASP A 91 -5.83 15.64 -12.87
N SER A 92 -4.60 15.83 -12.37
CA SER A 92 -4.31 15.83 -10.92
C SER A 92 -3.05 16.64 -10.57
N PHE A 93 -2.91 17.01 -9.29
CA PHE A 93 -1.69 17.61 -8.74
C PHE A 93 -1.57 17.32 -7.24
N VAL A 94 -0.38 17.57 -6.69
CA VAL A 94 -0.11 17.42 -5.25
C VAL A 94 0.18 18.77 -4.62
N THR A 95 -0.38 18.98 -3.42
CA THR A 95 0.05 20.07 -2.53
C THR A 95 0.66 19.47 -1.28
N TRP A 96 1.88 19.87 -0.92
CA TRP A 96 2.55 19.39 0.29
C TRP A 96 3.25 20.54 1.01
N ASN A 97 2.93 20.73 2.29
CA ASN A 97 3.55 21.75 3.13
C ASN A 97 4.65 21.19 4.08
N GLY A 98 5.14 19.98 3.82
CA GLY A 98 6.06 19.22 4.65
C GLY A 98 5.41 18.49 5.83
N THR A 99 4.32 19.00 6.41
CA THR A 99 3.61 18.33 7.51
C THR A 99 2.41 17.49 7.05
N SER A 100 1.66 17.98 6.07
CA SER A 100 0.46 17.34 5.52
C SER A 100 0.53 17.41 4.00
N ALA A 101 -0.16 16.51 3.30
CA ALA A 101 -0.21 16.54 1.84
C ALA A 101 -1.61 16.18 1.34
N ILE A 102 -1.95 16.60 0.13
CA ILE A 102 -3.20 16.23 -0.54
C ILE A 102 -2.90 15.91 -2.01
N ILE A 103 -3.45 14.80 -2.51
CA ILE A 103 -3.60 14.58 -3.95
C ILE A 103 -4.97 15.12 -4.36
N TRP A 104 -4.97 16.06 -5.29
CA TRP A 104 -6.16 16.67 -5.87
C TRP A 104 -6.44 16.09 -7.24
N LYS A 105 -7.71 15.80 -7.51
CA LYS A 105 -8.23 15.45 -8.83
C LYS A 105 -9.00 16.63 -9.40
N ILE A 106 -8.83 16.87 -10.70
CA ILE A 106 -9.56 17.88 -11.45
C ILE A 106 -10.68 17.16 -12.21
N GLU A 107 -11.93 17.43 -11.84
CA GLU A 107 -13.06 16.77 -12.48
C GLU A 107 -13.36 17.36 -13.86
N ASN A 108 -13.65 16.47 -14.82
CA ASN A 108 -14.13 16.82 -16.16
C ASN A 108 -13.21 17.78 -16.94
N LYS A 109 -11.91 17.83 -16.61
CA LYS A 109 -10.93 18.78 -17.16
C LYS A 109 -11.34 20.25 -17.00
N LYS A 110 -12.11 20.56 -15.96
CA LYS A 110 -12.51 21.92 -15.61
C LYS A 110 -11.55 22.46 -14.55
N TYR A 111 -10.59 23.28 -14.98
CA TYR A 111 -9.54 23.83 -14.13
C TYR A 111 -10.04 25.03 -13.30
N ALA A 112 -10.97 24.76 -12.36
CA ALA A 112 -11.46 25.73 -11.39
C ALA A 112 -11.53 25.08 -9.99
N VAL A 113 -11.39 25.88 -8.93
CA VAL A 113 -11.27 25.39 -7.55
C VAL A 113 -12.49 24.55 -7.14
N GLU A 114 -13.68 24.92 -7.60
CA GLU A 114 -14.92 24.20 -7.34
C GLU A 114 -15.01 22.81 -7.99
N ASN A 115 -14.13 22.51 -8.96
CA ASN A 115 -14.05 21.19 -9.60
C ASN A 115 -12.88 20.34 -9.03
N LEU A 116 -12.29 20.78 -7.92
CA LEU A 116 -11.25 20.04 -7.23
C LEU A 116 -11.86 19.06 -6.24
N VAL A 117 -11.46 17.79 -6.37
CA VAL A 117 -11.80 16.73 -5.43
C VAL A 117 -10.54 16.28 -4.72
N ARG A 118 -10.60 16.25 -3.39
CA ARG A 118 -9.56 15.64 -2.55
C ARG A 118 -9.69 14.13 -2.66
N ILE A 119 -8.79 13.51 -3.43
CA ILE A 119 -8.82 12.04 -3.62
C ILE A 119 -8.00 11.29 -2.59
N LYS A 120 -7.04 11.98 -1.95
CA LYS A 120 -6.29 11.45 -0.81
C LYS A 120 -5.74 12.59 0.03
N GLU A 121 -5.95 12.50 1.34
CA GLU A 121 -5.32 13.35 2.32
C GLU A 121 -4.29 12.53 3.12
N TYR A 122 -3.13 13.12 3.33
CA TYR A 122 -2.11 12.56 4.21
C TYR A 122 -2.06 13.43 5.46
N PRO A 123 -2.30 12.83 6.64
CA PRO A 123 -2.49 13.57 7.88
C PRO A 123 -1.22 14.32 8.29
N LYS A 124 -1.40 15.23 9.23
CA LYS A 124 -0.31 16.03 9.80
C LYS A 124 0.75 15.12 10.43
N GLU A 125 2.02 15.38 10.16
CA GLU A 125 3.15 14.76 10.85
C GLU A 125 3.36 15.41 12.21
N ASP A 126 3.27 14.63 13.29
CA ASP A 126 3.31 15.12 14.67
C ASP A 126 4.57 15.94 15.00
N THR A 127 5.70 15.63 14.37
CA THR A 127 7.00 16.25 14.64
C THR A 127 7.32 17.44 13.73
N ILE A 128 6.47 17.76 12.75
CA ILE A 128 6.65 18.85 11.80
C ILE A 128 5.48 19.81 11.97
N ASN A 129 5.65 20.89 12.72
CA ASN A 129 4.55 21.81 13.03
C ASN A 129 4.79 23.22 12.52
N THR A 130 6.06 23.59 12.35
CA THR A 130 6.48 24.96 12.09
C THR A 130 7.47 25.01 10.93
N ARG A 131 7.61 26.20 10.32
CA ARG A 131 8.67 26.50 9.35
C ARG A 131 10.06 26.11 9.86
N ASP A 132 10.37 26.33 11.13
CA ASP A 132 11.68 26.03 11.72
C ASP A 132 11.98 24.52 11.73
N ASP A 133 10.97 23.66 11.79
CA ASP A 133 11.16 22.20 11.81
C ASP A 133 11.70 21.65 10.48
N LEU A 134 11.54 22.41 9.38
CA LEU A 134 12.13 22.12 8.07
C LEU A 134 13.31 23.05 7.74
N ALA A 135 13.28 24.30 8.21
CA ALA A 135 14.32 25.28 7.91
C ALA A 135 15.60 25.08 8.75
N ASN A 136 15.49 24.50 9.94
CA ASN A 136 16.64 24.20 10.78
C ASN A 136 17.26 22.85 10.40
N PRO A 137 18.53 22.77 9.95
CA PRO A 137 19.12 21.51 9.49
C PRO A 137 19.13 20.38 10.52
N LYS A 138 19.24 20.71 11.82
CA LYS A 138 19.22 19.70 12.89
C LYS A 138 17.83 19.08 13.03
N LYS A 139 16.78 19.91 13.03
CA LYS A 139 15.39 19.45 13.10
C LYS A 139 14.96 18.76 11.82
N TYR A 140 15.35 19.30 10.67
CA TYR A 140 15.13 18.69 9.36
C TYR A 140 15.65 17.26 9.33
N LYS A 141 16.90 17.03 9.77
CA LYS A 141 17.50 15.70 9.83
C LYS A 141 16.76 14.73 10.75
N GLN A 142 16.13 15.21 11.82
CA GLN A 142 15.29 14.38 12.69
C GLN A 142 13.98 13.96 12.01
N ASN A 143 13.47 14.80 11.10
CA ASN A 143 12.23 14.59 10.35
C ASN A 143 12.43 13.93 8.98
N GLU A 144 13.67 13.83 8.50
CA GLU A 144 14.03 13.36 7.16
C GLU A 144 13.43 12.00 6.81
N GLN A 145 13.53 11.02 7.71
CA GLN A 145 12.98 9.68 7.47
C GLN A 145 11.45 9.68 7.33
N ARG A 146 10.75 10.57 8.05
CA ARG A 146 9.29 10.72 7.95
C ARG A 146 8.89 11.37 6.63
N LEU A 147 9.65 12.38 6.20
CA LEU A 147 9.47 13.00 4.89
C LEU A 147 9.70 11.99 3.76
N ILE A 148 10.73 11.15 3.85
CA ILE A 148 10.99 10.08 2.87
C ILE A 148 9.84 9.05 2.88
N ALA A 149 9.36 8.64 4.05
CA ALA A 149 8.22 7.73 4.16
C ALA A 149 6.96 8.32 3.49
N ARG A 150 6.62 9.57 3.82
CA ARG A 150 5.50 10.30 3.20
C ARG A 150 5.66 10.43 1.70
N LEU A 151 6.87 10.72 1.22
CA LEU A 151 7.16 10.79 -0.21
C LEU A 151 6.86 9.46 -0.90
N ASN A 152 7.34 8.34 -0.32
CA ASN A 152 7.11 7.01 -0.90
C ASN A 152 5.62 6.64 -0.91
N GLU A 153 4.85 7.02 0.14
CA GLU A 153 3.39 6.85 0.16
C GLU A 153 2.72 7.63 -0.99
N ILE A 154 3.09 8.90 -1.18
CA ILE A 154 2.55 9.73 -2.26
C ILE A 154 2.89 9.14 -3.63
N LEU A 155 4.14 8.72 -3.86
CA LEU A 155 4.56 8.11 -5.13
C LEU A 155 3.78 6.82 -5.42
N HIS A 156 3.59 5.97 -4.41
CA HIS A 156 2.82 4.74 -4.55
C HIS A 156 1.35 5.01 -4.90
N ASP A 157 0.70 5.97 -4.23
CA ASP A 157 -0.67 6.34 -4.53
C ASP A 157 -0.78 6.95 -5.94
N LEU A 158 0.16 7.82 -6.34
CA LEU A 158 0.20 8.37 -7.70
C LEU A 158 0.39 7.28 -8.77
N GLU A 159 1.17 6.25 -8.51
CA GLU A 159 1.32 5.08 -9.38
C GLU A 159 -0.02 4.33 -9.53
N GLN A 160 -0.74 4.10 -8.43
CA GLN A 160 -2.07 3.50 -8.52
C GLN A 160 -3.05 4.37 -9.33
N LEU A 161 -2.98 5.69 -9.15
CA LEU A 161 -3.80 6.64 -9.91
C LEU A 161 -3.48 6.57 -11.41
N LEU A 162 -2.21 6.47 -11.78
CA LEU A 162 -1.78 6.32 -13.17
C LEU A 162 -2.30 5.02 -13.80
N GLU A 163 -2.12 3.89 -13.13
CA GLU A 163 -2.45 2.57 -13.69
C GLU A 163 -3.96 2.30 -13.75
N LYS A 164 -4.70 2.75 -12.73
CA LYS A 164 -6.11 2.35 -12.52
C LYS A 164 -7.10 3.49 -12.71
N GLY A 165 -6.62 4.73 -12.83
CA GLY A 165 -7.45 5.94 -12.86
C GLY A 165 -8.16 6.26 -11.54
N VAL A 166 -7.92 5.47 -10.49
CA VAL A 166 -8.53 5.60 -9.14
C VAL A 166 -7.53 5.17 -8.06
N LEU A 167 -7.56 5.86 -6.91
CA LEU A 167 -6.83 5.47 -5.72
C LEU A 167 -7.60 4.37 -4.98
N ARG A 168 -6.95 3.24 -4.70
CA ARG A 168 -7.53 2.22 -3.80
C ARG A 168 -7.02 2.49 -2.39
N GLN A 169 -7.89 2.36 -1.39
CA GLN A 169 -7.43 2.42 0.00
C GLN A 169 -6.41 1.30 0.22
N ALA A 170 -5.28 1.65 0.85
CA ALA A 170 -4.31 0.68 1.31
C ALA A 170 -5.04 -0.28 2.27
N ILE A 171 -5.30 -1.48 1.81
CA ILE A 171 -5.77 -2.56 2.67
C ILE A 171 -4.57 -2.88 3.55
N ASN A 172 -4.72 -2.89 4.89
CA ASN A 172 -3.70 -3.48 5.75
C ASN A 172 -3.70 -4.99 5.48
N ILE A 173 -2.95 -5.39 4.44
CA ILE A 173 -2.95 -6.75 3.91
C ILE A 173 -2.63 -7.73 5.04
N THR A 174 -1.69 -7.39 5.92
CA THR A 174 -1.27 -8.26 7.02
C THR A 174 -2.36 -8.43 8.08
N GLY A 175 -3.01 -7.35 8.51
CA GLY A 175 -4.09 -7.41 9.51
C GLY A 175 -5.32 -8.16 8.99
N ASN A 176 -5.79 -7.77 7.81
CA ASN A 176 -7.00 -8.35 7.22
C ASN A 176 -6.80 -9.82 6.82
N PHE A 177 -5.59 -10.18 6.39
CA PHE A 177 -5.25 -11.56 6.08
C PHE A 177 -5.22 -12.44 7.32
N ILE A 178 -4.60 -11.98 8.41
CA ILE A 178 -4.56 -12.72 9.67
C ILE A 178 -5.98 -12.91 10.21
N GLU A 179 -6.81 -11.87 10.18
CA GLU A 179 -8.21 -11.94 10.58
C GLU A 179 -9.00 -12.91 9.71
N ALA A 180 -8.85 -12.85 8.39
CA ALA A 180 -9.52 -13.76 7.46
C ALA A 180 -9.13 -15.23 7.70
N ILE A 181 -7.84 -15.52 7.93
CA ILE A 181 -7.39 -16.88 8.27
C ILE A 181 -7.99 -17.33 9.60
N LYS A 182 -8.02 -16.45 10.63
CA LYS A 182 -8.61 -16.79 11.93
C LYS A 182 -10.10 -17.08 11.81
N SER A 183 -10.87 -16.24 11.12
CA SER A 183 -12.30 -16.48 10.89
C SER A 183 -12.56 -17.74 10.09
N ALA A 184 -11.75 -18.04 9.07
CA ALA A 184 -11.85 -19.28 8.32
C ALA A 184 -11.51 -20.51 9.19
N ALA A 185 -10.49 -20.39 10.05
CA ALA A 185 -10.07 -21.44 10.98
C ALA A 185 -11.19 -21.81 11.96
N GLU A 186 -11.89 -20.80 12.51
CA GLU A 186 -13.04 -20.98 13.42
C GLU A 186 -14.19 -21.78 12.79
N ILE A 187 -14.36 -21.68 11.47
CA ILE A 187 -15.43 -22.37 10.73
C ILE A 187 -14.98 -23.75 10.22
N ILE A 188 -13.75 -23.86 9.70
CA ILE A 188 -13.31 -25.02 8.92
C ILE A 188 -12.67 -26.09 9.81
N ILE A 189 -11.88 -25.70 10.82
CA ILE A 189 -11.21 -26.68 11.70
C ILE A 189 -12.20 -27.64 12.37
N PRO A 190 -13.34 -27.17 12.95
CA PRO A 190 -14.31 -28.08 13.54
C PRO A 190 -14.90 -29.08 12.53
N GLN A 191 -15.10 -28.67 11.27
CA GLN A 191 -15.59 -29.55 10.22
C GLN A 191 -14.55 -30.61 9.84
N PHE A 192 -13.28 -30.22 9.76
CA PHE A 192 -12.18 -31.15 9.52
C PHE A 192 -12.06 -32.17 10.67
N GLU A 193 -12.14 -31.70 11.92
CA GLU A 193 -12.09 -32.57 13.09
C GLU A 193 -13.23 -33.61 13.06
N GLN A 194 -14.46 -33.16 12.80
CA GLN A 194 -15.62 -34.06 12.69
C GLN A 194 -15.44 -35.12 11.61
N GLU A 195 -14.95 -34.74 10.43
CA GLU A 195 -14.72 -35.69 9.34
C GLU A 195 -13.56 -36.64 9.65
N ILE A 196 -12.49 -36.17 10.31
CA ILE A 196 -11.39 -37.02 10.78
C ILE A 196 -11.90 -38.06 11.78
N VAL A 197 -12.70 -37.65 12.77
CA VAL A 197 -13.30 -38.57 13.76
C VAL A 197 -14.16 -39.63 13.06
N LYS A 198 -14.99 -39.21 12.10
CA LYS A 198 -15.83 -40.10 11.30
C LYS A 198 -15.01 -41.09 10.49
N LEU A 199 -14.03 -40.62 9.70
CA LEU A 199 -13.17 -41.47 8.88
C LEU A 199 -12.32 -42.42 9.73
N LYS A 200 -11.81 -41.96 10.87
CA LYS A 200 -11.11 -42.84 11.82
C LYS A 200 -12.04 -43.96 12.32
N GLY A 201 -13.33 -43.68 12.50
CA GLY A 201 -14.34 -44.68 12.88
C GLY A 201 -14.73 -45.64 11.76
N SER A 202 -14.89 -45.14 10.52
CA SER A 202 -15.49 -45.91 9.41
C SER A 202 -14.50 -46.49 8.40
N ASP A 203 -13.29 -45.94 8.28
CA ASP A 203 -12.29 -46.32 7.28
C ASP A 203 -11.03 -46.91 7.95
N THR A 204 -10.81 -48.21 7.72
CA THR A 204 -9.67 -48.94 8.29
C THR A 204 -8.33 -48.43 7.74
N ASN A 205 -8.26 -48.04 6.47
CA ASN A 205 -7.04 -47.53 5.87
C ASN A 205 -6.68 -46.15 6.46
N PHE A 206 -7.66 -45.26 6.52
CA PHE A 206 -7.47 -43.94 7.15
C PHE A 206 -7.05 -44.08 8.62
N ARG A 207 -7.68 -44.97 9.39
CA ARG A 207 -7.32 -45.23 10.78
C ARG A 207 -5.87 -45.69 10.93
N ASN A 208 -5.38 -46.55 10.04
CA ASN A 208 -3.99 -47.02 10.06
C ASN A 208 -3.01 -45.89 9.77
N GLU A 209 -3.29 -45.07 8.76
CA GLU A 209 -2.46 -43.90 8.41
C GLU A 209 -2.50 -42.83 9.50
N PHE A 210 -3.65 -42.58 10.11
CA PHE A 210 -3.78 -41.71 11.27
C PHE A 210 -2.88 -42.18 12.42
N ASN A 211 -2.93 -43.47 12.76
CA ASN A 211 -2.08 -44.02 13.82
C ASN A 211 -0.58 -43.93 13.48
N ARG A 212 -0.20 -44.11 12.21
CA ARG A 212 1.19 -43.89 11.75
C ARG A 212 1.60 -42.44 11.89
N TRP A 213 0.74 -41.51 11.46
CA TRP A 213 0.97 -40.07 11.61
C TRP A 213 1.18 -39.70 13.07
N LYS A 214 0.38 -40.23 14.00
CA LYS A 214 0.57 -39.98 15.44
C LYS A 214 1.93 -40.43 15.97
N ILE A 215 2.42 -41.57 15.48
CA ILE A 215 3.75 -42.07 15.85
C ILE A 215 4.83 -41.13 15.30
N TYR A 216 4.68 -40.71 14.04
CA TYR A 216 5.61 -39.79 13.39
C TYR A 216 5.66 -38.42 14.10
N GLU A 217 4.51 -37.85 14.44
CA GLU A 217 4.39 -36.55 15.13
C GLU A 217 4.44 -36.64 16.66
N ASN A 218 4.84 -37.78 17.23
CA ASN A 218 4.76 -38.00 18.67
C ASN A 218 5.55 -36.96 19.49
N SER A 219 6.69 -36.48 18.96
CA SER A 219 7.48 -35.41 19.56
C SER A 219 6.68 -34.10 19.63
N THR A 220 6.07 -33.69 18.53
CA THR A 220 5.19 -32.51 18.43
C THR A 220 4.01 -32.62 19.39
N LEU A 221 3.33 -33.75 19.41
CA LEU A 221 2.20 -34.01 20.31
C LEU A 221 2.64 -33.95 21.79
N THR A 222 3.83 -34.46 22.11
CA THR A 222 4.39 -34.43 23.47
C THR A 222 4.78 -33.02 23.90
N ILE A 223 5.36 -32.22 23.00
CA ILE A 223 5.67 -30.82 23.25
C ILE A 223 4.38 -30.06 23.56
N LEU A 224 3.36 -30.19 22.71
CA LEU A 224 2.08 -29.52 22.94
C LEU A 224 1.46 -29.92 24.28
N ARG A 225 1.53 -31.21 24.68
CA ARG A 225 1.01 -31.71 25.97
C ARG A 225 1.75 -31.12 27.19
N SER A 226 3.02 -30.76 27.03
CA SER A 226 3.93 -30.32 28.10
C SER A 226 4.24 -28.82 28.09
N SER A 227 3.76 -28.08 27.08
CA SER A 227 4.01 -26.64 26.90
C SER A 227 3.24 -25.75 27.89
N SER A 228 2.33 -26.32 28.67
CA SER A 228 1.49 -25.62 29.65
C SER A 228 1.83 -26.07 31.09
N ARG A 229 1.71 -25.15 32.07
CA ARG A 229 1.97 -25.44 33.51
C ARG A 229 1.00 -26.47 34.12
N ARG A 230 0.01 -26.94 33.37
CA ARG A 230 -0.94 -28.00 33.69
C ARG A 230 -0.97 -28.95 32.49
N SER A 231 -1.03 -30.27 32.70
CA SER A 231 -1.16 -31.21 31.59
C SER A 231 -2.46 -30.94 30.84
N GLU A 232 -2.36 -30.36 29.64
CA GLU A 232 -3.51 -30.13 28.77
C GLU A 232 -3.91 -31.45 28.10
N ASN A 233 -5.22 -31.74 28.10
CA ASN A 233 -5.74 -32.90 27.38
C ASN A 233 -5.73 -32.58 25.88
N ILE A 234 -4.80 -33.18 25.16
CA ILE A 234 -4.62 -32.95 23.73
C ILE A 234 -5.50 -33.89 22.92
N ASN A 235 -6.41 -33.30 22.15
CA ASN A 235 -7.19 -33.98 21.12
C ASN A 235 -6.35 -34.11 19.84
N GLU A 236 -6.01 -35.34 19.46
CA GLU A 236 -5.11 -35.64 18.34
C GLU A 236 -5.78 -35.32 16.99
N GLU A 237 -7.10 -35.49 16.92
CA GLU A 237 -7.93 -35.18 15.76
C GLU A 237 -8.03 -33.68 15.51
N GLU A 238 -8.19 -32.88 16.57
CA GLU A 238 -8.19 -31.42 16.48
C GLU A 238 -6.83 -30.89 15.97
N ILE A 239 -5.72 -31.50 16.41
CA ILE A 239 -4.38 -31.14 15.93
C ILE A 239 -4.23 -31.47 14.45
N LEU A 240 -4.65 -32.67 14.03
CA LEU A 240 -4.60 -33.04 12.62
C LEU A 240 -5.48 -32.11 11.77
N ALA A 241 -6.65 -31.71 12.27
CA ALA A 241 -7.53 -30.75 11.62
C ALA A 241 -6.84 -29.39 11.42
N LYS A 242 -6.16 -28.87 12.45
CA LYS A 242 -5.34 -27.64 12.35
C LYS A 242 -4.24 -27.78 11.31
N PHE A 243 -3.49 -28.89 11.34
CA PHE A 243 -2.40 -29.15 10.39
C PHE A 243 -2.92 -29.21 8.95
N ALA A 244 -4.03 -29.91 8.73
CA ALA A 244 -4.67 -30.00 7.42
C ALA A 244 -5.16 -28.63 6.93
N PHE A 245 -5.80 -27.83 7.79
CA PHE A 245 -6.27 -26.49 7.45
C PHE A 245 -5.12 -25.55 7.04
N TYR A 246 -4.06 -25.47 7.84
CA TYR A 246 -2.93 -24.58 7.53
C TYR A 246 -2.12 -25.06 6.31
N ASN A 247 -1.99 -26.38 6.12
CA ASN A 247 -1.36 -26.95 4.93
C ASN A 247 -2.17 -26.61 3.66
N LEU A 248 -3.50 -26.79 3.71
CA LEU A 248 -4.38 -26.42 2.60
C LEU A 248 -4.30 -24.92 2.30
N THR A 249 -4.34 -24.09 3.33
CA THR A 249 -4.19 -22.62 3.19
C THR A 249 -2.86 -22.28 2.51
N GLY A 250 -1.75 -22.88 2.96
CA GLY A 250 -0.44 -22.69 2.34
C GLY A 250 -0.40 -23.12 0.87
N LYS A 251 -1.02 -24.26 0.53
CA LYS A 251 -1.12 -24.72 -0.87
C LYS A 251 -1.95 -23.80 -1.74
N ILE A 252 -3.07 -23.27 -1.23
CA ILE A 252 -3.90 -22.30 -1.95
C ILE A 252 -3.10 -21.03 -2.21
N LEU A 253 -2.41 -20.50 -1.19
CA LEU A 253 -1.59 -19.30 -1.34
C LEU A 253 -0.48 -19.51 -2.37
N PHE A 254 0.24 -20.62 -2.26
CA PHE A 254 1.29 -20.97 -3.20
C PHE A 254 0.75 -21.09 -4.63
N TYR A 255 -0.40 -21.74 -4.81
CA TYR A 255 -1.04 -21.85 -6.12
C TYR A 255 -1.44 -20.49 -6.68
N LEU A 256 -2.06 -19.62 -5.87
CA LEU A 256 -2.47 -18.28 -6.30
C LEU A 256 -1.27 -17.45 -6.72
N THR A 257 -0.17 -17.51 -5.95
CA THR A 257 1.09 -16.85 -6.30
C THR A 257 1.66 -17.40 -7.61
N LEU A 258 1.65 -18.71 -7.83
CA LEU A 258 2.11 -19.30 -9.10
C LEU A 258 1.22 -18.90 -10.28
N ALA A 259 -0.10 -18.96 -10.11
CA ALA A 259 -1.05 -18.60 -11.17
C ALA A 259 -0.99 -17.10 -11.54
N GLU A 260 -0.57 -16.25 -10.61
CA GLU A 260 -0.31 -14.84 -10.89
C GLU A 260 0.99 -14.64 -11.69
N ASN A 261 2.05 -15.36 -11.35
CA ASN A 261 3.38 -15.19 -11.98
C ASN A 261 3.58 -16.02 -13.27
N LEU A 262 2.77 -17.05 -13.49
CA LEU A 262 2.80 -17.93 -14.68
C LEU A 262 1.50 -17.80 -15.49
N SER A 263 1.07 -16.56 -15.73
CA SER A 263 -0.18 -16.28 -16.42
C SER A 263 -0.17 -16.86 -17.84
N GLY A 264 -1.08 -17.81 -18.12
CA GLY A 264 -1.19 -18.50 -19.41
C GLY A 264 -0.98 -20.02 -19.33
N GLU A 265 -0.28 -20.50 -18.30
CA GLU A 265 -0.07 -21.94 -18.04
C GLU A 265 -0.98 -22.48 -16.93
N LEU A 266 -1.37 -21.60 -15.99
CA LEU A 266 -2.25 -21.94 -14.88
C LEU A 266 -3.49 -21.04 -14.87
N ASN A 267 -4.66 -21.65 -14.66
CA ASN A 267 -5.91 -20.94 -14.51
C ASN A 267 -6.00 -20.29 -13.13
N LYS A 268 -6.46 -19.04 -13.04
CA LYS A 268 -6.77 -18.43 -11.74
C LYS A 268 -7.96 -19.13 -11.09
N ILE A 269 -7.85 -19.44 -9.79
CA ILE A 269 -9.00 -19.91 -9.00
C ILE A 269 -9.96 -18.73 -8.85
N ASN A 270 -11.05 -18.75 -9.61
CA ASN A 270 -12.15 -17.82 -9.41
C ASN A 270 -13.11 -18.43 -8.40
N LEU A 271 -13.06 -17.96 -7.16
CA LEU A 271 -14.09 -18.25 -6.17
C LEU A 271 -15.34 -17.43 -6.56
N ILE A 272 -16.28 -18.08 -7.24
CA ILE A 272 -17.58 -17.50 -7.52
C ILE A 272 -18.28 -17.36 -6.16
N ASN A 273 -18.64 -16.13 -5.78
CA ASN A 273 -19.50 -15.87 -4.63
C ASN A 273 -20.89 -16.46 -4.89
N ASN A 274 -21.04 -17.76 -4.62
CA ASN A 274 -22.36 -18.33 -4.48
C ASN A 274 -22.88 -17.90 -3.10
N GLN A 275 -23.75 -16.88 -3.09
CA GLN A 275 -24.57 -16.49 -1.93
C GLN A 275 -25.58 -17.59 -1.49
N SER A 276 -25.28 -18.85 -1.77
CA SER A 276 -26.15 -20.00 -1.56
C SER A 276 -25.44 -21.09 -0.73
N VAL A 277 -24.59 -20.72 0.20
CA VAL A 277 -24.25 -21.61 1.31
C VAL A 277 -25.20 -21.25 2.45
N LYS A 278 -26.35 -21.93 2.48
CA LYS A 278 -27.19 -21.96 3.67
C LYS A 278 -26.41 -22.68 4.77
N THR A 279 -26.10 -21.97 5.84
CA THR A 279 -26.02 -22.55 7.19
C THR A 279 -27.20 -22.03 7.98
#